data_AF-D5A8M7-F1
#
_entry.id   AF-D5A8M7-F1
#
_cell.length_a   1.000
_cell.length_b   1.000
_cell.length_c   1.000
_cell.angle_alpha   90.00
_cell.angle_beta   90.00
_cell.angle_gamma   90.00
#
_symmetry.space_group_name_H-M   'P 1'
#
loop_
_entity.id
_entity.type
_entity.pdbx_description
1 polymer ?
#
loop_
_entity_poly.entity_id
_entity_poly.type
_entity_poly.pdbx_seq_one_letter_code
_entity_poly.pdbx_strand_id
1 'polypeptide(L)'
;MQLATSIIAFLPKDCLNWQGDALFQTHENLEHLAMMEQVLGPIPQYMIKRASQHVGKYFRNGRELNWPEGASSRESIRAVQRLPHLQNLIMQKVDHSAGALIDLLQGLLKFDPSERISAKDALKHDFLRERT
;
A
#
# COMPACT_ATOMS: atom_id res chain seq x y z
N MET A 1 2.35 18.51 16.95
CA MET A 1 3.12 17.27 16.70
C MET A 1 2.21 16.22 16.05
N GLN A 2 1.75 16.43 14.80
CA GLN A 2 0.57 15.70 14.26
C GLN A 2 0.79 14.94 12.95
N LEU A 3 1.97 15.00 12.32
CA LEU A 3 2.12 14.52 10.93
C LEU A 3 2.87 13.19 10.78
N ALA A 4 3.50 12.67 11.84
CA ALA A 4 4.11 11.34 11.82
C ALA A 4 3.08 10.19 11.87
N THR A 5 1.81 10.51 12.14
CA THR A 5 0.74 9.52 12.31
C THR A 5 0.17 9.05 10.96
N SER A 6 0.21 9.82 9.88
CA SER A 6 -0.67 9.54 8.73
C SER A 6 -0.20 8.44 7.76
N ILE A 7 1.09 8.12 7.67
CA ILE A 7 1.56 7.07 6.75
C ILE A 7 1.67 5.71 7.46
N ILE A 8 1.94 5.71 8.77
CA ILE A 8 2.05 4.49 9.58
C ILE A 8 0.71 4.11 10.24
N ALA A 9 -0.22 5.05 10.46
CA ALA A 9 -1.55 4.73 11.03
C ALA A 9 -2.58 4.19 10.03
N PHE A 10 -2.19 3.92 8.79
CA PHE A 10 -3.07 3.27 7.81
C PHE A 10 -2.96 1.74 7.79
N LEU A 11 -2.11 1.16 8.64
CA LEU A 11 -2.17 -0.25 9.01
C LEU A 11 -2.92 -0.35 10.36
N PRO A 12 -3.86 -1.31 10.50
CA PRO A 12 -4.71 -1.43 11.69
C PRO A 12 -3.88 -1.49 12.97
N LYS A 13 -4.22 -0.64 13.94
CA LYS A 13 -3.46 -0.33 15.16
C LYS A 13 -3.62 -1.34 16.31
N ASP A 14 -4.06 -2.56 16.06
CA ASP A 14 -4.31 -3.53 17.14
C ASP A 14 -3.17 -4.53 17.34
N CYS A 15 -1.94 -4.03 17.42
CA CYS A 15 -0.77 -4.87 17.71
C CYS A 15 0.26 -4.10 18.56
N LEU A 16 -0.15 -3.67 19.75
CA LEU A 16 0.74 -3.42 20.89
C LEU A 16 0.18 -4.19 22.08
N ASN A 17 0.90 -5.21 22.54
CA ASN A 17 0.57 -5.91 23.78
C ASN A 17 0.91 -5.03 25.00
N TRP A 18 0.18 -5.26 26.10
CA TRP A 18 0.13 -4.48 27.34
C TRP A 18 1.44 -4.40 28.16
N GLN A 19 2.61 -4.73 27.61
CA GLN A 19 3.90 -4.80 28.34
C GLN A 19 5.00 -3.86 27.85
N GLY A 20 4.71 -2.93 26.93
CA GLY A 20 5.61 -1.80 26.66
C GLY A 20 6.79 -2.07 25.71
N ASP A 21 6.89 -3.26 25.12
CA ASP A 21 7.83 -3.53 24.04
C ASP A 21 7.16 -3.37 22.66
N ALA A 22 7.84 -2.67 21.75
CA ALA A 22 7.39 -2.43 20.39
C ALA A 22 7.28 -3.75 19.61
N LEU A 23 6.06 -4.12 19.19
CA LEU A 23 5.76 -5.41 18.55
C LEU A 23 6.49 -5.67 17.22
N PHE A 24 7.10 -4.64 16.61
CA PHE A 24 7.77 -4.74 15.31
C PHE A 24 9.14 -4.05 15.33
N GLN A 25 10.14 -4.76 15.86
CA GLN A 25 11.54 -4.48 15.55
C GLN A 25 11.85 -4.96 14.12
N THR A 26 11.77 -4.00 13.19
CA THR A 26 12.61 -3.87 11.98
C THR A 26 12.95 -5.15 11.19
N HIS A 27 12.18 -5.44 10.13
CA HIS A 27 12.65 -5.73 8.75
C HIS A 27 11.52 -5.83 7.71
N GLU A 28 10.24 -5.91 8.11
CA GLU A 28 9.12 -6.17 7.18
C GLU A 28 8.49 -4.92 6.52
N ASN A 29 8.69 -3.72 7.08
CA ASN A 29 8.03 -2.50 6.55
C ASN A 29 8.48 -2.12 5.14
N LEU A 30 9.76 -2.34 4.81
CA LEU A 30 10.27 -2.06 3.47
C LEU A 30 9.69 -3.03 2.45
N GLU A 31 9.55 -4.30 2.83
CA GLU A 31 8.95 -5.34 1.99
C GLU A 31 7.48 -5.05 1.75
N HIS A 32 6.74 -4.64 2.78
CA HIS A 32 5.36 -4.17 2.60
C HIS A 32 5.26 -3.00 1.63
N LEU A 33 6.11 -1.98 1.78
CA LEU A 33 6.14 -0.86 0.84
C LEU A 33 6.48 -1.32 -0.59
N ALA A 34 7.41 -2.27 -0.74
CA ALA A 34 7.79 -2.82 -2.04
C ALA A 34 6.66 -3.65 -2.68
N MET A 35 5.92 -4.43 -1.89
CA MET A 35 4.72 -5.14 -2.35
C MET A 35 3.64 -4.17 -2.80
N MET A 36 3.40 -3.10 -2.03
CA MET A 36 2.43 -2.08 -2.42
C MET A 36 2.84 -1.37 -3.71
N GLU A 37 4.12 -0.99 -3.85
CA GLU A 37 4.64 -0.36 -5.06
C GLU A 37 4.56 -1.29 -6.28
N GLN A 38 4.83 -2.58 -6.10
CA GLN A 38 4.68 -3.59 -7.14
C GLN A 38 3.23 -3.78 -7.59
N VAL A 39 2.27 -3.82 -6.66
CA VAL A 39 0.86 -4.09 -6.99
C VAL A 39 0.12 -2.84 -7.49
N LEU A 40 0.35 -1.70 -6.85
CA LEU A 40 -0.40 -0.45 -7.04
C LEU A 40 0.33 0.58 -7.91
N GLY A 41 1.65 0.43 -8.10
CA GLY A 41 2.50 1.39 -8.78
C GLY A 41 3.24 2.34 -7.82
N PRO A 42 3.99 3.32 -8.37
CA PRO A 42 4.92 4.14 -7.60
C PRO A 42 4.25 4.97 -6.52
N ILE A 43 4.89 5.06 -5.36
CA ILE A 43 4.40 5.88 -4.25
C ILE A 43 4.56 7.37 -4.62
N PRO A 44 3.50 8.21 -4.49
CA PRO A 44 3.60 9.61 -4.85
C PRO A 44 4.67 10.36 -4.05
N GLN A 45 5.53 11.11 -4.75
CA GLN A 45 6.68 11.81 -4.13
C GLN A 45 6.28 12.79 -3.03
N TYR A 46 5.11 13.44 -3.14
CA TYR A 46 4.65 14.36 -2.10
C TYR A 46 4.38 13.63 -0.78
N MET A 47 3.94 12.36 -0.83
CA MET A 47 3.78 11.55 0.38
C MET A 47 5.13 11.17 0.96
N ILE A 48 6.10 10.83 0.12
CA ILE A 48 7.47 10.52 0.54
C ILE A 48 8.10 11.74 1.23
N LYS A 49 7.93 12.93 0.64
CA LYS A 49 8.41 14.20 1.22
C LYS A 49 7.71 14.57 2.54
N ARG A 50 6.42 14.25 2.67
CA ARG A 50 5.64 14.47 3.89
C ARG A 50 5.92 13.41 4.96
N ALA A 51 6.47 12.26 4.58
CA ALA A 51 6.84 11.20 5.51
C ALA A 51 7.91 11.70 6.47
N SER A 52 7.83 11.27 7.73
CA SER A 52 8.80 11.68 8.75
C SER A 52 10.22 11.23 8.39
N GLN A 53 11.23 11.93 8.93
CA GLN A 53 12.65 11.59 8.75
C GLN A 53 12.96 10.12 9.11
N HIS A 54 12.18 9.52 10.03
CA HIS A 54 12.30 8.11 10.43
C HIS A 54 11.96 7.11 9.30
N VAL A 55 11.18 7.53 8.30
CA VAL A 55 10.83 6.74 7.11
C VAL A 55 11.86 6.92 5.99
N GLY A 56 12.71 7.95 6.08
CA GLY A 56 13.75 8.25 5.09
C GLY A 56 14.74 7.11 4.86
N LYS A 57 14.94 6.22 5.84
CA LYS A 57 15.76 5.00 5.69
C LYS A 57 15.22 4.01 4.64
N TYR A 58 13.92 4.09 4.33
CA TYR A 58 13.29 3.25 3.33
C TYR A 58 13.31 3.86 1.93
N PHE A 59 13.73 5.12 1.78
CA PHE A 59 13.71 5.82 0.49
C PHE A 59 15.12 6.29 0.09
N ARG A 60 15.54 5.96 -1.13
CA ARG A 60 16.76 6.52 -1.72
C ARG A 60 16.52 7.95 -2.15
N ASN A 61 17.41 8.84 -1.73
CA ASN A 61 17.39 10.27 -2.09
C ASN A 61 16.05 10.97 -1.78
N GLY A 62 15.22 10.39 -0.88
CA GLY A 62 13.88 10.88 -0.57
C GLY A 62 12.89 10.86 -1.74
N ARG A 63 13.10 10.00 -2.76
CA ARG A 63 12.26 9.95 -3.98
C ARG A 63 11.73 8.57 -4.33
N GLU A 64 12.51 7.53 -4.09
CA GLU A 64 12.22 6.17 -4.55
C GLU A 64 12.45 5.18 -3.42
N LEU A 65 11.74 4.05 -3.43
CA LEU A 65 11.92 3.03 -2.40
C LEU A 65 13.33 2.42 -2.49
N ASN A 66 13.94 2.13 -1.34
CA ASN A 66 15.23 1.47 -1.23
C ASN A 66 15.12 -0.03 -1.48
N TRP A 67 14.55 -0.42 -2.62
CA TRP A 67 14.30 -1.81 -3.02
C TRP A 67 14.89 -2.08 -4.40
N PRO A 68 15.50 -3.26 -4.65
CA PRO A 68 15.68 -4.44 -3.77
C PRO A 68 16.84 -4.39 -2.76
N GLU A 69 17.72 -3.39 -2.80
CA GLU A 69 18.99 -3.42 -2.04
C GLU A 69 18.83 -3.24 -0.52
N GLY A 70 17.67 -2.74 -0.06
CA GLY A 70 17.31 -2.74 1.35
C GLY A 70 16.61 -4.02 1.83
N ALA A 71 16.38 -5.01 0.95
CA ALA A 71 15.66 -6.23 1.29
C ALA A 71 16.36 -7.03 2.39
N SER A 72 15.57 -7.70 3.23
CA SER A 72 16.10 -8.58 4.28
C SER A 72 16.74 -9.85 3.72
N SER A 73 16.19 -10.36 2.62
CA SER A 73 16.56 -11.65 2.04
C SER A 73 16.32 -11.71 0.53
N ARG A 74 16.96 -12.66 -0.15
CA ARG A 74 16.72 -12.92 -1.58
C ARG A 74 15.34 -13.52 -1.82
N GLU A 75 14.82 -14.24 -0.83
CA GLU A 75 13.50 -14.85 -0.82
C GLU A 75 12.41 -13.76 -0.85
N SER A 76 12.58 -12.71 -0.04
CA SER A 76 11.72 -11.52 -0.04
C SER A 76 11.74 -10.81 -1.38
N ILE A 77 12.92 -10.64 -2.00
CA ILE A 77 13.05 -10.05 -3.34
C ILE A 77 12.22 -10.84 -4.35
N ARG A 78 12.37 -12.17 -4.35
CA ARG A 78 11.61 -13.05 -5.25
C ARG A 78 10.12 -13.03 -4.95
N ALA A 79 9.72 -12.93 -3.68
CA ALA A 79 8.31 -12.87 -3.29
C ALA A 79 7.64 -11.63 -3.90
N VAL A 80 8.25 -10.44 -3.73
CA VAL A 80 7.73 -9.20 -4.32
C VAL A 80 7.74 -9.26 -5.85
N GLN A 81 8.82 -9.72 -6.47
CA GLN A 81 8.90 -9.79 -7.94
C GLN A 81 7.86 -10.72 -8.58
N ARG A 82 7.39 -11.73 -7.83
CA ARG A 82 6.34 -12.65 -8.30
C ARG A 82 4.95 -12.07 -8.18
N LEU A 83 4.77 -10.93 -7.49
CA LEU A 83 3.45 -10.31 -7.36
C LEU A 83 3.02 -9.69 -8.69
N PRO A 84 1.87 -10.12 -9.24
CA PRO A 84 1.27 -9.46 -10.38
C PRO A 84 0.72 -8.07 -10.01
N HIS A 85 0.73 -7.15 -10.97
CA HIS A 85 0.05 -5.86 -10.85
C HIS A 85 -1.46 -6.04 -10.62
N LEU A 86 -2.10 -5.08 -9.95
CA LEU A 86 -3.53 -5.11 -9.64
C LEU A 86 -4.40 -5.40 -10.87
N GLN A 87 -4.07 -4.80 -12.01
CA GLN A 87 -4.80 -5.03 -13.27
C GLN A 87 -4.70 -6.49 -13.73
N ASN A 88 -3.51 -7.08 -13.67
CA ASN A 88 -3.27 -8.47 -14.06
C ASN A 88 -3.97 -9.46 -13.12
N LEU A 89 -4.05 -9.15 -11.82
CA LEU A 89 -4.80 -9.97 -10.85
C LEU A 89 -6.28 -10.06 -11.20
N ILE A 90 -6.87 -8.95 -11.66
CA ILE A 90 -8.31 -8.86 -11.90
C ILE A 90 -8.65 -9.39 -13.30
N MET A 91 -7.83 -9.07 -14.31
CA MET A 91 -8.00 -9.59 -15.68
C MET A 91 -7.91 -11.12 -15.75
N GLN A 92 -7.15 -11.77 -14.87
CA GLN A 92 -7.10 -13.23 -14.80
C GLN A 92 -8.36 -13.88 -14.21
N LYS A 93 -9.25 -13.10 -13.58
CA LYS A 93 -10.39 -13.65 -12.83
C LYS A 93 -11.77 -13.19 -13.33
N VAL A 94 -11.87 -12.15 -14.14
CA VAL A 94 -13.17 -11.56 -14.53
C VAL A 94 -13.14 -11.10 -15.99
N ASP A 95 -13.95 -11.73 -16.86
CA ASP A 95 -13.91 -11.43 -18.30
C ASP A 95 -14.73 -10.19 -18.72
N HIS A 96 -15.84 -9.85 -18.04
CA HIS A 96 -16.80 -8.84 -18.54
C HIS A 96 -16.99 -7.62 -17.62
N SER A 97 -16.70 -7.73 -16.31
CA SER A 97 -16.83 -6.63 -15.33
C SER A 97 -15.49 -6.23 -14.70
N ALA A 98 -14.36 -6.66 -15.26
CA ALA A 98 -13.04 -6.36 -14.72
C ALA A 98 -12.79 -4.86 -14.63
N GLY A 99 -13.24 -4.08 -15.62
CA GLY A 99 -13.04 -2.62 -15.65
C GLY A 99 -13.63 -1.91 -14.43
N ALA A 100 -14.90 -2.14 -14.14
CA ALA A 100 -15.58 -1.51 -13.00
C ALA A 100 -15.02 -2.00 -11.65
N LEU A 101 -14.56 -3.25 -11.55
CA LEU A 101 -13.90 -3.76 -10.35
C LEU A 101 -12.51 -3.14 -10.16
N ILE A 102 -11.74 -3.00 -11.24
CA ILE A 102 -10.42 -2.35 -11.22
C ILE A 102 -10.59 -0.90 -10.75
N ASP A 103 -11.56 -0.17 -11.28
CA ASP A 103 -11.80 1.24 -10.92
C ASP A 103 -12.12 1.38 -9.42
N LEU A 104 -13.02 0.54 -8.90
CA LEU A 104 -13.36 0.51 -7.48
C LEU A 104 -12.13 0.20 -6.60
N LEU A 105 -11.34 -0.81 -6.98
CA LEU A 105 -10.16 -1.22 -6.22
C LEU A 105 -9.05 -0.18 -6.29
N GLN A 106 -8.85 0.47 -7.43
CA GLN A 106 -7.92 1.60 -7.55
C GLN A 106 -8.35 2.77 -6.65
N GLY A 107 -9.65 3.06 -6.58
CA GLY A 107 -10.20 4.08 -5.67
C GLY A 107 -10.00 3.73 -4.20
N LEU A 108 -10.19 2.46 -3.81
CA LEU A 108 -10.05 1.98 -2.43
C LEU A 108 -8.59 1.86 -1.98
N LEU A 109 -7.69 1.53 -2.89
CA LEU A 109 -6.28 1.25 -2.60
C LEU A 109 -5.37 2.45 -2.88
N LYS A 110 -5.92 3.65 -3.14
CA LYS A 110 -5.11 4.86 -3.27
C LYS A 110 -4.19 5.08 -2.07
N PHE A 111 -2.95 5.43 -2.38
CA PHE A 111 -1.93 5.76 -1.37
C PHE A 111 -2.36 6.95 -0.52
N ASP A 112 -2.81 8.05 -1.14
CA ASP A 112 -3.28 9.20 -0.38
C ASP A 112 -4.69 8.93 0.18
N PRO A 113 -4.86 8.92 1.51
CA PRO A 113 -6.15 8.69 2.12
C PRO A 113 -7.17 9.80 1.85
N SER A 114 -6.72 11.02 1.54
CA SER A 114 -7.62 12.12 1.18
C SER A 114 -8.20 11.96 -0.22
N GLU A 115 -7.53 11.20 -1.09
CA GLU A 115 -8.03 10.87 -2.43
C GLU A 115 -8.78 9.53 -2.46
N ARG A 116 -8.67 8.73 -1.41
CA ARG A 116 -9.26 7.40 -1.32
C ARG A 116 -10.79 7.49 -1.27
N ILE A 117 -11.46 6.66 -2.06
CA ILE A 117 -12.92 6.60 -2.05
C ILE A 117 -13.43 6.23 -0.65
N SER A 118 -14.45 6.93 -0.17
CA SER A 118 -15.08 6.61 1.11
C SER A 118 -15.89 5.32 0.99
N ALA A 119 -16.10 4.59 2.08
CA ALA A 119 -16.95 3.39 2.06
C ALA A 119 -18.38 3.71 1.57
N LYS A 120 -18.91 4.89 1.89
CA LYS A 120 -20.22 5.35 1.45
C LYS A 120 -20.28 5.58 -0.06
N ASP A 121 -19.21 6.10 -0.65
CA ASP A 121 -19.14 6.34 -2.10
C ASP A 121 -18.80 5.06 -2.86
N ALA A 122 -17.99 4.18 -2.27
CA ALA A 122 -17.71 2.85 -2.81
C ALA A 122 -18.99 2.02 -2.97
N LEU A 123 -19.92 2.08 -2.01
CA LEU A 123 -21.23 1.41 -2.12
C LEU A 123 -22.10 1.91 -3.28
N LYS A 124 -21.83 3.12 -3.80
CA LYS A 124 -22.54 3.69 -4.95
C LYS A 124 -21.83 3.42 -6.28
N HIS A 125 -20.71 2.71 -6.26
CA HIS A 125 -19.92 2.42 -7.45
C HIS A 125 -20.68 1.46 -8.38
N ASP A 126 -20.53 1.65 -9.70
CA ASP A 126 -21.26 0.90 -10.73
C ASP A 126 -21.08 -0.62 -10.57
N PHE A 127 -19.86 -1.06 -10.25
CA PHE A 127 -19.56 -2.46 -9.91
C PHE A 127 -20.49 -3.06 -8.82
N LEU A 128 -20.81 -2.32 -7.76
CA LEU A 128 -21.67 -2.80 -6.68
C LEU A 128 -23.16 -2.56 -6.98
N ARG A 129 -23.49 -1.53 -7.76
CA ARG A 129 -24.87 -1.21 -8.17
C ARG A 129 -25.44 -2.19 -9.20
N GLU A 130 -24.62 -2.69 -10.12
CA GLU A 130 -25.07 -3.67 -11.12
C GLU A 130 -25.34 -5.07 -10.53
N ARG A 131 -25.02 -5.28 -9.25
CA ARG A 131 -25.17 -6.58 -8.55
C ARG A 131 -26.27 -6.61 -7.47
N THR A 132 -26.97 -5.50 -7.23
CA THR A 132 -28.18 -5.43 -6.37
C THR A 132 -29.41 -5.22 -7.21
#